data_AF-A0A8J3NBM5-F1
#
_entry.id   AF-A0A8J3NBM5-F1
#
_cell.length_a   1.000
_cell.length_b   1.000
_cell.length_c   1.000
_cell.angle_alpha   90.00
_cell.angle_beta   90.00
_cell.angle_gamma   90.00
#
_symmetry.space_group_name_H-M   'P 1'
#
loop_
_entity.id
_entity.type
_entity.pdbx_description
1 polymer ?
#
loop_
_entity_poly.entity_id
_entity_poly.type
_entity_poly.pdbx_seq_one_letter_code
_entity_poly.pdbx_strand_id
1 'polypeptide(L)'
;MRVVVALDCRDPESLARFWAPTLGYQVAGPMAGAYLALVPHTGDGPQLLLQRVPEEKAGKNRMHLDLRVSDLAAEVARVVALGARRLTDEPLSEDGWTWHVLADPEGNEFCVLTPAG
;
A
#
# COMPACT_ATOMS: atom_id res chain seq x y z
N MET A 1 -21.95 -6.64 5.81
CA MET A 1 -21.36 -5.46 5.13
C MET A 1 -19.84 -5.62 5.16
N ARG A 2 -19.12 -5.25 4.09
CA ARG A 2 -17.65 -5.29 4.01
C ARG A 2 -17.13 -3.93 3.52
N VAL A 3 -15.95 -3.54 3.97
CA VAL A 3 -15.26 -2.33 3.51
C VAL A 3 -14.28 -2.70 2.40
N VAL A 4 -14.22 -1.86 1.37
CA VAL A 4 -13.23 -1.94 0.28
C VAL A 4 -12.49 -0.61 0.26
N VAL A 5 -11.18 -0.65 0.14
CA VAL A 5 -10.35 0.55 -0.06
C VAL A 5 -10.04 0.64 -1.54
N ALA A 6 -10.41 1.75 -2.18
CA ALA A 6 -10.04 2.03 -3.56
C ALA A 6 -8.80 2.92 -3.60
N LEU A 7 -7.87 2.60 -4.49
CA LEU A 7 -6.66 3.37 -4.75
C LEU A 7 -6.59 3.69 -6.24
N ASP A 8 -6.54 4.98 -6.54
CA ASP A 8 -6.39 5.49 -7.90
C ASP A 8 -4.96 5.25 -8.41
N CYS A 9 -4.86 4.83 -9.66
CA CYS A 9 -3.60 4.54 -10.33
C CYS A 9 -3.72 4.65 -11.85
N ARG A 10 -2.61 4.78 -12.56
CA ARG A 10 -2.55 4.78 -14.02
C ARG A 10 -2.35 3.38 -14.58
N ASP A 11 -1.57 2.54 -13.90
CA ASP A 11 -1.29 1.15 -14.27
C ASP A 11 -1.64 0.18 -13.12
N PRO A 12 -2.89 -0.29 -13.07
CA PRO A 12 -3.32 -1.26 -12.06
C PRO A 12 -2.49 -2.54 -12.05
N GLU A 13 -1.95 -2.98 -13.20
CA GLU A 13 -1.19 -4.23 -13.26
C GLU A 13 0.18 -4.07 -12.62
N SER A 14 0.86 -2.95 -12.90
CA SER A 14 2.11 -2.58 -12.22
C SER A 14 1.91 -2.47 -10.71
N LEU A 15 0.86 -1.75 -10.28
CA LEU A 15 0.55 -1.64 -8.86
C LEU A 15 0.11 -2.96 -8.24
N ALA A 16 -0.56 -3.85 -8.96
CA ALA A 16 -0.90 -5.18 -8.45
C ALA A 16 0.36 -6.00 -8.18
N ARG A 17 1.38 -5.92 -9.05
CA ARG A 17 2.68 -6.59 -8.85
C ARG A 17 3.44 -6.05 -7.63
N PHE A 18 3.19 -4.81 -7.23
CA PHE A 18 3.75 -4.21 -6.01
C PHE A 18 2.90 -4.54 -4.76
N TRP A 19 1.60 -4.23 -4.80
CA TRP A 19 0.73 -4.30 -3.62
C TRP A 19 0.38 -5.73 -3.21
N ALA A 20 0.26 -6.67 -4.15
CA ALA A 20 -0.04 -8.07 -3.82
C ALA A 20 1.05 -8.69 -2.93
N PRO A 21 2.35 -8.70 -3.30
CA PRO A 21 3.39 -9.20 -2.39
C PRO A 21 3.65 -8.29 -1.18
N THR A 22 3.37 -6.98 -1.26
CA THR A 22 3.49 -6.07 -0.11
C THR A 22 2.52 -6.47 1.00
N LEU A 23 1.25 -6.73 0.65
CA LEU A 23 0.20 -7.09 1.62
C LEU A 23 0.12 -8.61 1.91
N GLY A 24 0.83 -9.44 1.13
CA GLY A 24 0.60 -10.88 1.14
C GLY A 24 -0.79 -11.25 0.62
N TYR A 25 -1.27 -10.52 -0.39
CA TYR A 25 -2.58 -10.68 -1.02
C TYR A 25 -2.44 -11.37 -2.40
N GLN A 26 -3.57 -11.80 -2.95
CA GLN A 26 -3.68 -12.30 -4.32
C GLN A 26 -4.59 -11.44 -5.18
N VAL A 27 -4.34 -11.43 -6.49
CA VAL A 27 -5.25 -10.81 -7.46
C VAL A 27 -6.51 -11.66 -7.59
N ALA A 28 -7.68 -11.05 -7.44
CA ALA A 28 -8.96 -11.68 -7.69
C ALA A 28 -9.34 -11.51 -9.18
N GLY A 29 -9.17 -12.59 -9.95
CA GLY A 29 -9.53 -12.63 -11.37
C GLY A 29 -8.36 -12.27 -12.31
N PRO A 30 -8.65 -11.98 -13.59
CA PRO A 30 -7.62 -11.66 -14.58
C PRO A 30 -6.87 -10.37 -14.25
N MET A 31 -5.55 -10.36 -14.48
CA MET A 31 -4.73 -9.15 -14.41
C MET A 31 -4.92 -8.27 -15.66
N ALA A 32 -6.13 -7.76 -15.86
CA ALA A 32 -6.45 -6.82 -16.94
C ALA A 32 -7.66 -5.95 -16.60
N GLY A 33 -7.72 -4.75 -17.19
CA GLY A 33 -8.89 -3.87 -17.15
C GLY A 33 -8.72 -2.61 -16.29
N ALA A 34 -9.83 -1.90 -16.12
CA ALA A 34 -9.87 -0.64 -15.37
C ALA A 34 -9.91 -0.82 -13.85
N TYR A 35 -10.16 -2.03 -13.37
CA TYR A 35 -10.25 -2.34 -11.94
C TYR A 35 -9.57 -3.67 -11.67
N LEU A 36 -8.64 -3.71 -10.71
CA LEU A 36 -8.04 -4.94 -10.20
C LEU A 36 -8.23 -5.03 -8.70
N ALA A 37 -8.83 -6.13 -8.24
CA ALA A 37 -9.04 -6.38 -6.83
C ALA A 37 -7.92 -7.24 -6.26
N LEU A 38 -7.32 -6.81 -5.15
CA LEU A 38 -6.41 -7.59 -4.34
C LEU A 38 -7.13 -8.02 -3.06
N VAL A 39 -7.10 -9.32 -2.77
CA VAL A 39 -7.79 -9.91 -1.62
C VAL A 39 -6.82 -10.70 -0.75
N PRO A 40 -7.04 -10.76 0.58
CA PRO A 40 -6.27 -11.64 1.45
C PRO A 40 -6.37 -13.09 0.99
N HIS A 41 -5.29 -13.87 1.15
CA HIS A 41 -5.34 -15.31 0.85
C HIS A 41 -6.36 -16.06 1.73
N THR A 42 -6.53 -15.64 2.98
CA THR A 42 -7.48 -16.26 3.92
C THR A 42 -8.92 -15.76 3.75
N GLY A 43 -9.10 -14.65 3.02
CA GLY A 43 -10.37 -13.90 2.98
C GLY A 43 -10.61 -12.97 4.18
N ASP A 44 -9.69 -12.93 5.15
CA ASP A 44 -9.78 -12.06 6.32
C ASP A 44 -9.07 -10.73 6.07
N GLY A 45 -9.84 -9.65 5.96
CA GLY A 45 -9.32 -8.30 5.76
C GLY A 45 -10.05 -7.53 4.65
N PRO A 46 -9.77 -6.22 4.51
CA PRO A 46 -10.34 -5.41 3.45
C PRO A 46 -9.76 -5.79 2.08
N GLN A 47 -10.58 -5.67 1.04
CA GLN A 47 -10.08 -5.70 -0.34
C GLN A 47 -9.41 -4.36 -0.66
N LEU A 48 -8.27 -4.40 -1.35
CA LEU A 48 -7.70 -3.23 -2.02
C LEU A 48 -8.10 -3.27 -3.51
N LEU A 49 -8.84 -2.27 -3.96
CA LEU A 49 -9.25 -2.11 -5.34
C LEU A 49 -8.35 -1.08 -6.02
N LEU A 50 -7.55 -1.52 -7.00
CA LEU A 50 -6.76 -0.65 -7.85
C LEU A 50 -7.64 -0.16 -9.00
N GLN A 51 -7.93 1.13 -9.02
CA GLN A 51 -8.79 1.77 -9.99
C GLN A 51 -7.96 2.57 -10.98
N ARG A 52 -8.10 2.25 -12.27
CA ARG A 52 -7.46 3.02 -13.34
C ARG A 52 -8.15 4.37 -13.47
N VAL A 53 -7.39 5.44 -13.32
CA VAL A 53 -7.81 6.81 -13.63
C VAL A 53 -6.86 7.44 -14.65
N PRO A 54 -7.36 8.25 -15.60
CA PRO A 54 -6.51 8.91 -16.59
C PRO A 54 -5.70 10.08 -16.03
N GLU A 55 -6.15 10.67 -14.92
CA GLU A 55 -5.49 11.80 -14.29
C GLU A 55 -4.20 11.41 -13.57
N GLU A 56 -3.21 12.30 -13.60
CA GLU A 56 -2.06 12.16 -12.71
C GLU A 56 -2.45 12.54 -11.27
N LYS A 57 -1.75 11.93 -10.30
CA LYS A 57 -1.94 12.24 -8.89
C LYS A 57 -1.71 13.72 -8.62
N ALA A 58 -2.76 14.40 -8.13
CA ALA A 58 -2.71 15.80 -7.78
C ALA A 58 -2.54 15.99 -6.27
N GLY A 59 -1.34 16.39 -5.84
CA GLY A 59 -1.04 16.64 -4.43
C GLY A 59 -0.98 15.38 -3.58
N LYS A 60 -1.19 15.51 -2.27
CA LYS A 60 -1.13 14.41 -1.29
C LYS A 60 -2.44 13.63 -1.28
N ASN A 61 -2.36 12.30 -1.17
CA ASN A 61 -3.55 11.49 -0.92
C ASN A 61 -4.27 11.92 0.36
N ARG A 62 -5.61 12.05 0.29
CA ARG A 62 -6.44 12.44 1.45
C ARG A 62 -6.66 11.28 2.42
N MET A 63 -6.49 10.06 1.93
CA MET A 63 -6.47 8.82 2.69
C MET A 63 -5.22 8.05 2.28
N HIS A 64 -4.53 7.44 3.24
CA HIS A 64 -3.41 6.55 2.96
C HIS A 64 -3.55 5.26 3.76
N LEU A 65 -2.82 4.24 3.32
CA LEU A 65 -2.79 2.93 3.98
C LEU A 65 -1.72 2.92 5.07
N ASP A 66 -2.05 2.28 6.19
CA ASP A 66 -1.16 2.08 7.32
C ASP A 66 -0.90 0.57 7.48
N LEU A 67 0.34 0.16 7.25
CA LEU A 67 0.79 -1.23 7.39
C LEU A 67 1.44 -1.42 8.76
N ARG A 68 0.71 -2.08 9.66
CA ARG A 68 1.21 -2.39 11.00
C ARG A 68 2.08 -3.64 10.97
N VAL A 69 3.30 -3.51 11.47
CA VAL A 69 4.29 -4.60 11.51
C VAL A 69 4.95 -4.74 12.87
N SER A 70 5.63 -5.86 13.09
CA SER A 70 6.41 -6.10 14.31
C SER A 70 7.86 -5.62 14.20
N ASP A 71 8.41 -5.54 12.98
CA ASP A 71 9.77 -5.06 12.70
C ASP A 71 9.73 -4.00 11.60
N LEU A 72 9.87 -2.73 12.01
CA LEU A 72 9.81 -1.60 11.10
C LEU A 72 10.95 -1.62 10.08
N ALA A 73 12.18 -1.88 10.52
CA ALA A 73 13.35 -1.78 9.66
C ALA A 73 13.34 -2.89 8.60
N ALA A 74 13.03 -4.12 9.01
CA ALA A 74 12.95 -5.24 8.10
C ALA A 74 11.85 -5.04 7.05
N GLU A 75 10.66 -4.55 7.47
CA GLU A 75 9.55 -4.39 6.52
C GLU A 75 9.79 -3.24 5.55
N VAL A 76 10.32 -2.11 6.03
CA VAL A 76 10.68 -0.98 5.15
C VAL A 76 11.70 -1.44 4.10
N ALA A 77 12.72 -2.20 4.51
CA ALA A 77 13.71 -2.75 3.56
C ALA A 77 13.06 -3.69 2.53
N ARG A 78 12.14 -4.58 2.96
CA ARG A 78 11.43 -5.50 2.06
C ARG A 78 10.57 -4.76 1.05
N VAL A 79 9.76 -3.80 1.49
CA VAL A 79 8.81 -3.10 0.62
C VAL A 79 9.54 -2.11 -0.32
N VAL A 80 10.66 -1.53 0.12
CA VAL A 80 11.56 -0.77 -0.78
C VAL A 80 12.15 -1.68 -1.86
N ALA A 81 12.59 -2.90 -1.52
CA ALA A 81 13.06 -3.86 -2.51
C ALA A 81 11.98 -4.30 -3.52
N LEU A 82 10.70 -4.20 -3.15
CA LEU A 82 9.55 -4.42 -4.05
C LEU A 82 9.24 -3.22 -4.95
N GLY A 83 9.85 -2.06 -4.72
CA GLY A 83 9.71 -0.86 -5.57
C GLY A 83 9.13 0.37 -4.87
N ALA A 84 8.92 0.34 -3.55
CA ALA A 84 8.54 1.55 -2.82
C ALA A 84 9.71 2.54 -2.69
N ARG A 85 9.39 3.83 -2.65
CA ARG A 85 10.33 4.89 -2.30
C ARG A 85 10.07 5.38 -0.89
N ARG A 86 11.09 5.40 -0.03
CA ARG A 86 11.01 6.02 1.29
C ARG A 86 10.95 7.55 1.16
N LEU A 87 9.99 8.18 1.82
CA LEU A 87 9.78 9.64 1.78
C LEU A 87 10.30 10.35 3.04
N THR A 88 10.53 9.61 4.13
CA THR A 88 11.21 10.14 5.32
C THR A 88 12.61 9.56 5.43
N ASP A 89 13.58 10.40 5.75
CA ASP A 89 14.98 9.97 5.92
C ASP A 89 15.12 9.09 7.18
N GLU A 90 14.50 9.52 8.27
CA GLU A 90 14.42 8.84 9.57
C GLU A 90 12.95 8.49 9.89
N PRO A 91 12.71 7.49 10.77
CA PRO A 91 11.36 7.21 11.23
C PRO A 91 10.82 8.36 12.09
N LEU A 92 9.53 8.65 11.94
CA LEU A 92 8.78 9.58 12.75
C LEU A 92 8.24 8.84 13.98
N SER A 93 8.16 9.54 15.12
CA SER A 93 7.61 8.99 16.36
C SER A 93 6.65 9.97 17.04
N GLU A 94 5.43 9.52 17.33
CA GLU A 94 4.37 10.30 17.98
C GLU A 94 3.37 9.35 18.65
N ASP A 95 2.88 9.69 19.84
CA ASP A 95 1.89 8.91 20.58
C ASP A 95 2.21 7.41 20.71
N GLY A 96 3.50 7.10 20.86
CA GLY A 96 4.03 5.75 20.98
C GLY A 96 4.16 5.00 19.64
N TRP A 97 3.62 5.51 18.55
CA TRP A 97 3.83 4.95 17.21
C TRP A 97 5.20 5.34 16.68
N THR A 98 5.80 4.46 15.88
CA THR A 98 7.00 4.77 15.09
C THR A 98 6.80 4.30 13.66
N TRP A 99 7.01 5.17 12.69
CA TRP A 99 6.69 4.88 11.29
C TRP A 99 7.61 5.56 10.28
N HIS A 100 7.71 4.97 9.10
CA HIS A 100 8.18 5.65 7.89
C HIS A 100 7.01 5.94 6.97
N VAL A 101 7.06 7.07 6.27
CA VAL A 101 6.18 7.33 5.12
C VAL A 101 6.90 6.85 3.86
N LEU A 102 6.21 6.05 3.06
CA LEU A 102 6.68 5.54 1.78
C LEU A 102 5.72 5.95 0.67
N ALA A 103 6.19 5.85 -0.56
CA ALA A 103 5.40 5.96 -1.78
C ALA A 103 5.48 4.64 -2.54
N ASP A 104 4.35 4.19 -3.07
CA ASP A 104 4.33 3.09 -4.06
C ASP A 104 4.97 3.54 -5.39
N PRO A 105 5.12 2.64 -6.39
CA PRO A 105 5.72 2.98 -7.68
C PRO A 105 5.05 4.15 -8.43
N GLU A 106 3.79 4.47 -8.12
CA GLU A 106 3.05 5.57 -8.72
C GLU A 106 3.00 6.83 -7.84
N GLY A 107 3.63 6.81 -6.66
CA GLY A 107 3.70 7.97 -5.77
C GLY A 107 2.54 8.06 -4.78
N ASN A 108 1.71 7.03 -4.64
CA ASN A 108 0.70 6.98 -3.59
C ASN A 108 1.36 6.77 -2.23
N GLU A 109 1.07 7.65 -1.27
CA GLU A 109 1.65 7.56 0.06
C GLU A 109 1.01 6.44 0.90
N PHE A 110 1.83 5.76 1.69
CA PHE A 110 1.42 4.81 2.73
C PHE A 110 2.45 4.80 3.87
N CYS A 111 2.06 4.33 5.05
CA CYS A 111 2.95 4.21 6.20
C CYS A 111 3.26 2.74 6.49
N VAL A 112 4.48 2.47 6.93
CA VAL A 112 4.85 1.23 7.63
C VAL A 112 5.15 1.62 9.07
N LEU A 113 4.50 0.97 10.03
CA LEU A 113 4.45 1.42 11.41
C LEU A 113 4.45 0.26 12.40
N THR A 114 5.11 0.46 13.54
CA THR A 114 5.01 -0.42 14.70
C THR A 114 4.13 0.25 15.76
N PRO A 115 3.29 -0.51 16.48
CA PRO A 115 2.46 0.04 17.56
C PRO A 115 3.28 0.62 18.70
N ALA A 116 2.65 1.51 19.46
CA ALA A 116 3.07 1.79 20.82
C ALA A 116 3.18 0.48 21.60
N GLY A 117 4.30 0.28 22.26
CA GLY A 117 4.57 -0.90 23.09
C GLY A 117 3.51 -1.15 24.14
#